data_AF-A0A158K0R4-F1
#
_entry.id   AF-A0A158K0R4-F1
#
_cell.length_a   1.000
_cell.length_b   1.000
_cell.length_c   1.000
_cell.angle_alpha   90.00
_cell.angle_beta   90.00
_cell.angle_gamma   90.00
#
_symmetry.space_group_name_H-M   'P 1'
#
loop_
_entity.id
_entity.type
_entity.pdbx_description
1 polymer ?
#
loop_
_entity_poly.entity_id
_entity_poly.type
_entity_poly.pdbx_seq_one_letter_code
_entity_poly.pdbx_strand_id
1 'polypeptide(L)'
;MKIHISASLTLPARWPLRTQEPVRCAQIRVLLNTIVTDALAVWRCAPRRTWSDIGRLVHKQLRTLDQLYPEAGILEAEARAVALQFFAANVDPGIRSFVHRDGDPLPEAVVRLSSALSDARRQ
;
A
#
# COMPACT_ATOMS: atom_id res chain seq x y z
N MET A 1 6.44 -1.50 -32.83
CA MET A 1 5.10 -0.92 -32.54
C MET A 1 5.14 -0.36 -31.13
N LYS A 2 5.27 0.97 -30.95
CA LYS A 2 5.27 1.61 -29.62
C LYS A 2 3.83 1.84 -29.21
N ILE A 3 3.34 1.04 -28.27
CA ILE A 3 2.02 1.28 -27.66
C ILE A 3 2.21 2.43 -26.67
N HIS A 4 1.83 3.64 -27.07
CA HIS A 4 1.61 4.73 -26.13
C HIS A 4 0.32 4.43 -25.36
N ILE A 5 0.41 3.61 -24.30
CA ILE A 5 -0.65 3.56 -23.30
C ILE A 5 -0.55 4.89 -22.55
N SER A 6 -1.39 5.84 -22.91
CA SER A 6 -1.70 6.97 -22.03
C SER A 6 -2.44 6.37 -20.82
N ALA A 7 -1.68 5.77 -19.90
CA ALA A 7 -2.23 5.24 -18.66
C ALA A 7 -2.67 6.46 -17.85
N SER A 8 -3.97 6.71 -17.82
CA SER A 8 -4.58 7.70 -16.94
C SER A 8 -4.06 7.47 -15.52
N LEU A 9 -3.26 8.41 -15.02
CA LEU A 9 -2.76 8.36 -13.65
C LEU A 9 -3.89 8.83 -12.73
N THR A 10 -4.35 7.95 -11.85
CA THR A 10 -5.30 8.34 -10.80
C THR A 10 -4.50 8.89 -9.61
N LEU A 11 -4.68 10.16 -9.27
CA LEU A 11 -4.01 10.76 -8.12
C LEU A 11 -4.58 10.21 -6.79
N PRO A 12 -3.78 10.19 -5.71
CA PRO A 12 -4.29 9.84 -4.39
C PRO A 12 -5.45 10.76 -3.99
N ALA A 13 -6.46 10.19 -3.33
CA ALA A 13 -7.48 10.99 -2.66
C ALA A 13 -6.86 11.85 -1.55
N ARG A 14 -7.63 12.78 -1.01
CA ARG A 14 -7.17 13.62 0.12
C ARG A 14 -6.81 12.72 1.31
N TRP A 15 -5.57 12.85 1.79
CA TRP A 15 -5.11 12.13 2.98
C TRP A 15 -5.85 12.61 4.25
N PRO A 16 -6.50 11.70 4.99
CA PRO A 16 -7.15 11.99 6.27
C PRO A 16 -6.07 12.07 7.36
N LEU A 17 -5.50 13.26 7.54
CA LEU A 17 -4.51 13.54 8.59
C LEU A 17 -5.19 14.16 9.81
N ARG A 18 -4.77 13.77 11.00
CA ARG A 18 -5.28 14.31 12.27
C ARG A 18 -4.70 15.67 12.64
N THR A 19 -3.48 15.98 12.20
CA THR A 19 -2.86 17.28 12.50
C THR A 19 -3.69 18.42 11.91
N GLN A 20 -3.96 19.44 12.73
CA GLN A 20 -4.66 20.65 12.28
C GLN A 20 -3.71 21.77 11.86
N GLU A 21 -2.39 21.60 12.03
CA GLU A 21 -1.39 22.59 11.63
C GLU A 21 -1.23 22.58 10.10
N PRO A 22 -1.58 23.66 9.38
CA PRO A 22 -1.69 23.65 7.92
C PRO A 22 -0.39 23.36 7.19
N VAL A 23 0.75 23.90 7.67
CA VAL A 23 2.05 23.74 7.00
C VAL A 23 2.51 22.29 7.12
N ARG A 24 2.46 21.72 8.32
CA ARG A 24 2.78 20.32 8.59
C ARG A 24 1.84 19.38 7.84
N CYS A 25 0.55 19.70 7.78
CA CYS A 25 -0.42 18.99 6.94
C CYS A 25 0.05 18.92 5.48
N ALA A 26 0.44 20.05 4.91
CA ALA A 26 0.91 20.13 3.53
C ALA A 26 2.21 19.32 3.33
N GLN A 27 3.16 19.44 4.24
CA GLN A 27 4.42 18.70 4.22
C GLN A 27 4.19 17.18 4.25
N ILE A 28 3.37 16.69 5.18
CA ILE A 28 3.05 15.27 5.29
C ILE A 28 2.34 14.77 4.03
N ARG A 29 1.40 15.54 3.47
CA ARG A 29 0.72 15.17 2.22
C ARG A 29 1.68 15.05 1.04
N VAL A 30 2.65 15.97 0.93
CA VAL A 30 3.69 15.88 -0.11
C VAL A 30 4.49 14.60 0.06
N LEU A 31 4.95 14.30 1.28
CA LEU A 31 5.72 13.07 1.56
C LEU A 31 4.91 11.80 1.26
N LEU A 32 3.64 11.75 1.66
CA LEU A 32 2.75 10.62 1.38
C LEU A 32 2.53 10.42 -0.12
N ASN A 33 2.28 11.50 -0.86
CA ASN A 33 2.15 11.44 -2.31
C ASN A 33 3.44 10.93 -2.96
N THR A 34 4.60 11.46 -2.56
CA THR A 34 5.91 11.01 -3.06
C THR A 34 6.11 9.51 -2.81
N ILE A 35 5.84 9.02 -1.60
CA ILE A 35 5.96 7.59 -1.27
C ILE A 35 5.16 6.72 -2.24
N VAL A 36 3.88 7.04 -2.46
CA VAL A 36 3.03 6.19 -3.30
C VAL A 36 3.35 6.32 -4.78
N THR A 37 3.71 7.51 -5.26
CA THR A 37 4.06 7.72 -6.67
C THR A 37 5.41 7.11 -7.03
N ASP A 38 6.40 7.20 -6.13
CA ASP A 38 7.72 6.59 -6.33
C ASP A 38 7.60 5.06 -6.34
N ALA A 39 6.82 4.49 -5.42
CA ALA A 39 6.55 3.06 -5.41
C ALA A 39 5.83 2.59 -6.69
N LEU A 40 4.91 3.39 -7.24
CA LEU A 40 4.28 3.11 -8.53
C LEU A 40 5.29 3.15 -9.69
N ALA A 41 6.22 4.12 -9.67
CA ALA A 41 7.29 4.19 -10.66
C ALA A 41 8.20 2.94 -10.57
N VAL A 42 8.60 2.55 -9.36
CA VAL A 42 9.39 1.34 -9.11
C VAL A 42 8.66 0.09 -9.62
N TRP A 43 7.35 -0.04 -9.35
CA TRP A 43 6.53 -1.14 -9.87
C TRP A 43 6.58 -1.21 -11.40
N ARG A 44 6.36 -0.08 -12.08
CA ARG A 44 6.37 0.01 -13.56
C ARG A 44 7.72 -0.36 -14.16
N CYS A 45 8.82 -0.08 -13.47
CA CYS A 45 10.17 -0.37 -13.93
C CYS A 45 10.68 -1.78 -13.56
N ALA A 46 9.97 -2.53 -12.71
CA ALA A 46 10.44 -3.79 -12.15
C ALA A 46 9.49 -4.97 -12.45
N PRO A 47 9.48 -5.50 -13.69
CA PRO A 47 8.50 -6.51 -14.14
C PRO A 47 8.58 -7.87 -13.42
N ARG A 48 9.60 -8.09 -12.58
CA ARG A 48 9.78 -9.32 -11.77
C ARG A 48 9.39 -9.17 -10.30
N ARG A 49 8.99 -7.97 -9.86
CA ARG A 49 8.62 -7.73 -8.46
C ARG A 49 7.19 -8.16 -8.21
N THR A 50 6.95 -8.74 -7.05
CA THR A 50 5.60 -9.05 -6.58
C THR A 50 4.98 -7.83 -5.91
N TRP A 51 3.65 -7.79 -5.86
CA TRP A 51 2.97 -6.74 -5.09
C TRP A 51 3.42 -6.76 -3.63
N SER A 52 3.64 -7.94 -3.04
CA SER A 52 4.13 -8.09 -1.66
C SER A 52 5.45 -7.35 -1.41
N ASP A 53 6.36 -7.28 -2.39
CA ASP A 53 7.61 -6.54 -2.26
C ASP A 53 7.37 -5.03 -2.22
N ILE A 54 6.58 -4.51 -3.15
CA ILE A 54 6.27 -3.07 -3.24
C ILE A 54 5.40 -2.63 -2.06
N GLY A 55 4.37 -3.39 -1.72
CA GLY A 55 3.50 -3.12 -0.59
C GLY A 55 4.27 -3.11 0.74
N ARG A 56 5.23 -4.01 0.95
CA ARG A 56 6.12 -3.98 2.12
C ARG A 56 7.01 -2.74 2.15
N LEU A 57 7.55 -2.31 1.00
CA LEU A 57 8.34 -1.08 0.90
C LEU A 57 7.50 0.14 1.29
N VAL A 58 6.32 0.30 0.67
CA VAL A 58 5.39 1.39 0.98
C VAL A 58 5.02 1.37 2.46
N HIS A 59 4.63 0.22 3.00
CA HIS A 59 4.25 0.11 4.40
C HIS A 59 5.41 0.45 5.34
N LYS A 60 6.65 0.08 5.00
CA LYS A 60 7.84 0.47 5.76
C LYS A 60 8.01 2.00 5.75
N GLN A 61 7.89 2.65 4.59
CA GLN A 61 8.00 4.11 4.48
C GLN A 61 6.90 4.84 5.25
N LEU A 62 5.66 4.34 5.19
CA LEU A 62 4.55 4.88 6.00
C LEU A 62 4.83 4.78 7.50
N ARG A 63 5.37 3.64 7.98
CA ARG A 63 5.77 3.49 9.39
C ARG A 63 6.87 4.47 9.77
N THR A 64 7.86 4.67 8.92
CA THR A 64 8.91 5.66 9.17
C THR A 64 8.33 7.07 9.25
N LEU A 65 7.40 7.43 8.37
CA LEU A 65 6.77 8.75 8.40
C LEU A 65 5.90 8.94 9.65
N ASP A 66 5.16 7.91 10.05
CA ASP A 66 4.34 7.90 11.27
C ASP A 66 5.20 8.09 12.53
N GLN A 67 6.41 7.50 12.57
CA GLN A 67 7.37 7.75 13.66
C GLN A 67 7.88 9.19 13.71
N LEU A 68 7.99 9.86 12.56
CA LEU A 68 8.40 11.27 12.48
C LEU A 68 7.26 12.23 12.80
N TYR A 69 6.01 11.81 12.58
CA TYR A 69 4.79 12.59 12.80
C TYR A 69 3.72 11.75 13.52
N PRO A 70 3.96 11.36 14.78
CA PRO A 70 3.09 10.42 15.50
C PRO A 70 1.67 10.96 15.73
N GLU A 71 1.50 12.28 15.69
CA GLU A 71 0.21 12.96 15.83
C GLU A 71 -0.63 12.95 14.54
N ALA A 72 -0.04 12.57 13.40
CA ALA A 72 -0.67 12.77 12.10
C ALA A 72 -1.66 11.66 11.69
N GLY A 73 -1.58 10.49 12.33
CA GLY A 73 -2.48 9.36 12.05
C GLY A 73 -2.20 8.64 10.74
N ILE A 74 -0.94 8.55 10.32
CA ILE A 74 -0.55 8.04 9.00
C ILE A 74 -0.84 6.53 8.86
N LEU A 75 -0.70 5.76 9.94
CA LEU A 75 -0.98 4.32 9.94
C LEU A 75 -2.44 3.97 10.24
N GLU A 76 -3.33 4.95 10.38
CA GLU A 76 -4.74 4.69 10.59
C GLU A 76 -5.41 4.07 9.38
N ALA A 77 -6.52 3.38 9.62
CA ALA A 77 -7.23 2.62 8.60
C ALA A 77 -7.58 3.48 7.38
N GLU A 78 -8.04 4.72 7.60
CA GLU A 78 -8.45 5.63 6.53
C GLU A 78 -7.26 6.09 5.67
N ALA A 79 -6.15 6.49 6.28
CA ALA A 79 -4.95 6.90 5.55
C ALA A 79 -4.35 5.73 4.77
N ARG A 80 -4.31 4.54 5.37
CA ARG A 80 -3.89 3.31 4.68
C ARG A 80 -4.82 2.95 3.52
N ALA A 81 -6.13 3.17 3.66
CA ALA A 81 -7.09 2.92 2.60
C ALA A 81 -6.84 3.82 1.38
N VAL A 82 -6.50 5.09 1.57
CA VAL A 82 -6.13 6.00 0.46
C VAL A 82 -4.95 5.45 -0.34
N ALA A 83 -3.90 4.99 0.34
CA ALA A 83 -2.74 4.39 -0.32
C ALA A 83 -3.14 3.13 -1.11
N LEU A 84 -3.93 2.23 -0.51
CA LEU A 84 -4.37 0.99 -1.16
C LEU A 84 -5.28 1.27 -2.37
N GLN A 85 -6.20 2.23 -2.26
CA GLN A 85 -7.06 2.67 -3.35
C GLN A 85 -6.25 3.25 -4.52
N PHE A 86 -5.21 4.04 -4.21
CA PHE A 86 -4.31 4.55 -5.23
C PHE A 86 -3.65 3.41 -6.01
N PHE A 87 -3.11 2.39 -5.35
CA PHE A 87 -2.54 1.24 -6.05
C PHE A 87 -3.58 0.38 -6.75
N ALA A 88 -4.76 0.20 -6.18
CA ALA A 88 -5.85 -0.53 -6.82
C ALA A 88 -6.28 0.13 -8.14
N ALA A 89 -6.31 1.46 -8.19
CA ALA A 89 -6.65 2.23 -9.40
C ALA A 89 -5.53 2.26 -10.45
N ASN A 90 -4.27 2.22 -10.04
CA ASN A 90 -3.13 2.42 -10.94
C ASN A 90 -2.35 1.13 -11.28
N VAL A 91 -2.58 0.04 -10.57
CA VAL A 91 -1.85 -1.23 -10.70
C VAL A 91 -2.80 -2.40 -10.95
N ASP A 92 -3.62 -2.74 -9.96
CA ASP A 92 -4.48 -3.93 -10.00
C ASP A 92 -5.67 -3.78 -9.03
N PRO A 93 -6.92 -3.84 -9.51
CA PRO A 93 -8.11 -3.72 -8.66
C PRO A 93 -8.24 -4.76 -7.55
N GLY A 94 -7.50 -5.87 -7.59
CA GLY A 94 -7.44 -6.91 -6.55
C GLY A 94 -6.50 -6.57 -5.38
N ILE A 95 -5.83 -5.41 -5.38
CA ILE A 95 -5.03 -4.97 -4.24
C ILE A 95 -5.95 -4.58 -3.08
N ARG A 96 -5.81 -5.30 -1.95
CA ARG A 96 -6.62 -5.10 -0.73
C ARG A 96 -5.77 -4.85 0.51
N SER A 97 -4.48 -5.17 0.47
CA SER A 97 -3.56 -4.98 1.58
C SER A 97 -2.13 -4.75 1.08
N PHE A 98 -1.24 -4.28 1.95
CA PHE A 98 0.18 -4.10 1.61
C PHE A 98 0.99 -5.41 1.52
N VAL A 99 0.37 -6.55 1.84
CA VAL A 99 1.06 -7.85 1.89
C VAL A 99 0.53 -8.80 0.83
N HIS A 100 -0.74 -8.63 0.46
CA HIS A 100 -1.50 -9.56 -0.36
C HIS A 100 -2.39 -8.82 -1.37
N ARG A 101 -2.44 -9.40 -2.58
CA ARG A 101 -3.36 -9.08 -3.67
C ARG A 101 -4.22 -10.31 -3.95
N ASP A 102 -5.50 -10.10 -4.27
CA ASP A 102 -6.42 -11.18 -4.61
C ASP A 102 -5.86 -12.02 -5.76
N GLY A 103 -5.86 -13.34 -5.59
CA GLY A 103 -5.29 -14.30 -6.55
C GLY A 103 -3.81 -14.60 -6.37
N ASP A 104 -3.10 -13.92 -5.46
CA ASP A 104 -1.77 -14.35 -5.07
C ASP A 104 -1.86 -15.68 -4.30
N PRO A 105 -0.97 -16.66 -4.56
CA PRO A 105 -0.93 -17.89 -3.77
C PRO A 105 -0.67 -17.55 -2.31
N LEU A 106 -1.43 -18.19 -1.40
CA LEU A 106 -1.24 -18.01 0.03
C LEU A 106 0.20 -18.41 0.41
N PRO A 107 0.88 -17.65 1.28
CA PRO A 107 2.18 -18.07 1.78
C PRO A 107 2.07 -19.45 2.43
N GLU A 108 3.05 -20.31 2.17
CA GLU A 108 3.04 -21.69 2.66
C GLU A 108 2.87 -21.78 4.20
N ALA A 109 3.43 -20.82 4.94
CA ALA A 109 3.24 -20.69 6.38
C ALA A 109 1.77 -20.48 6.79
N VAL A 110 1.00 -19.71 6.00
CA VAL A 110 -0.44 -19.48 6.22
C VAL A 110 -1.23 -20.75 5.92
N VAL A 111 -0.86 -21.48 4.86
CA VAL A 111 -1.46 -22.78 4.52
C VAL A 111 -1.21 -23.81 5.63
N ARG A 112 0.02 -23.86 6.17
CA ARG A 112 0.36 -24.75 7.28
C ARG A 112 -0.41 -24.39 8.57
N LEU A 113 -0.51 -23.09 8.88
CA LEU A 113 -1.28 -22.61 10.03
C LEU A 113 -2.79 -22.92 9.89
N SER A 114 -3.38 -22.71 8.72
CA SER A 114 -4.80 -23.00 8.49
C SER A 114 -5.11 -24.50 8.55
N SER A 115 -4.19 -25.34 8.06
CA SER A 115 -4.28 -26.79 8.22
C SER A 115 -4.23 -27.18 9.70
N ALA A 116 -3.21 -26.71 10.44
CA ALA A 116 -3.04 -27.02 11.86
C ALA A 116 -4.23 -26.57 12.71
N LEU A 117 -4.81 -25.39 12.43
CA LEU A 117 -6.01 -24.90 13.12
C LEU A 117 -7.26 -25.72 12.78
N SER A 118 -7.36 -26.23 11.55
CA SER A 118 -8.49 -27.09 11.15
C SER A 118 -8.41 -28.47 11.81
N ASP A 119 -7.20 -29.01 11.94
CA ASP A 119 -6.96 -30.29 12.61
C ASP A 119 -7.21 -30.21 14.12
N ALA A 120 -6.78 -29.13 14.77
CA ALA A 120 -7.03 -28.87 16.19
C ALA A 120 -8.52 -28.68 16.53
N ARG A 121 -9.35 -28.31 15.55
CA ARG A 121 -10.80 -28.08 15.74
C ARG A 121 -11.64 -29.34 15.51
N ARG A 122 -11.04 -30.41 15.00
CA ARG A 122 -11.67 -31.73 14.78
C ARG A 122 -11.37 -32.73 15.91
N GLN A 123 -10.49 -32.37 16.85
CA GLN A 123 -10.22 -33.10 18.09
C GLN A 123 -11.05 -32.50 19.22
#